data_AF-A0A0F2RKB4-F1
#
_entry.id   AF-A0A0F2RKB4-F1
#
_cell.length_a   1.000
_cell.length_b   1.000
_cell.length_c   1.000
_cell.angle_alpha   90.00
_cell.angle_beta   90.00
_cell.angle_gamma   90.00
#
_symmetry.space_group_name_H-M   'P 1'
#
loop_
_entity.id
_entity.type
_entity.pdbx_description
1 polymer ?
#
loop_
_entity_poly.entity_id
_entity_poly.type
_entity_poly.pdbx_seq_one_letter_code
_entity_poly.pdbx_strand_id
1 'polypeptide(L)'
;MAPDPGIRLNKLFSARIARAATRFCRTAPQAALLSPAALASAQAELLQRLMDRASPALLEDAALRLAARQGAWGNAAPFAPADLAAALTLADCEEVLETLPVLAALLDRTEDDWATALDRMTRSLARFLTDPAPGAVVALAPNLSDPHDGGRTAAILGLRGGGSLVYKPRDLAMEQGFHALVEWLRARGASDLLRAAPVHHRTPNDGWMAFVEHRPCQSAAEVGHFFERAGALLCLVAVLQGTDIHRENIIADGPWPILVDAETLFQPRSDGAASLSADLLIRDSGMLPSHGRETTSDFSALCSRTGAATAIHVRGARYHLPKAHNLPVLNGREHTAHAHRDRVVAGFTALFRILVRHRDALTAGDGPLAAFATLPGRTLATGTLRYGMLIGASLSLEALRTPTGRRESLRRGLRALQGHSLPDAQRERELRDLLNADVPRLEFHPGVADPQGTQPSTLDQTLDRLRQLDEARLGDWIDAINTLSETRG
;
A
#
# COMPACT_ATOMS: atom_id res chain seq x y z
N MET A 1 -17.97 35.71 -2.43
CA MET A 1 -17.31 34.38 -2.49
C MET A 1 -17.35 33.80 -1.09
N ALA A 2 -18.08 32.71 -0.88
CA ALA A 2 -17.97 31.96 0.36
C ALA A 2 -16.52 31.45 0.46
N PRO A 3 -15.82 31.61 1.58
CA PRO A 3 -14.46 31.09 1.73
C PRO A 3 -14.50 29.57 1.56
N ASP A 4 -13.54 29.05 0.80
CA ASP A 4 -13.33 27.61 0.63
C ASP A 4 -13.33 26.92 2.00
N PRO A 5 -14.16 25.89 2.22
CA PRO A 5 -14.17 25.15 3.48
C PRO A 5 -12.79 24.62 3.92
N GLY A 6 -11.88 24.35 2.97
CA GLY A 6 -10.48 24.01 3.27
C GLY A 6 -9.75 25.09 4.09
N ILE A 7 -10.09 26.37 3.90
CA ILE A 7 -9.46 27.49 4.63
C ILE A 7 -9.84 27.48 6.12
N ARG A 8 -11.05 27.01 6.46
CA ARG A 8 -11.53 26.97 7.86
C ARG A 8 -10.88 25.83 8.64
N LEU A 9 -10.80 24.63 8.05
CA LEU A 9 -10.14 23.48 8.67
C LEU A 9 -8.62 23.68 8.81
N ASN A 10 -7.98 24.37 7.86
CA ASN A 10 -6.58 24.75 7.99
C ASN A 10 -6.33 25.65 9.20
N LYS A 11 -7.23 26.62 9.47
CA LYS A 11 -7.13 27.48 10.66
C LYS A 11 -7.36 26.72 11.97
N LEU A 12 -8.26 25.74 11.97
CA LEU A 12 -8.52 24.90 13.14
C LEU A 12 -7.26 24.15 13.60
N PHE A 13 -6.49 23.60 12.66
CA PHE A 13 -5.33 22.78 12.97
C PHE A 13 -3.99 23.51 12.93
N SER A 14 -3.92 24.78 12.48
CA SER A 14 -2.65 25.49 12.31
C SER A 14 -1.83 25.58 13.60
N ALA A 15 -2.49 25.83 14.74
CA ALA A 15 -1.82 25.89 16.04
C ALA A 15 -1.25 24.52 16.47
N ARG A 16 -2.02 23.45 16.23
CA ARG A 16 -1.60 22.06 16.47
C ARG A 16 -0.38 21.67 15.64
N ILE A 17 -0.41 21.96 14.34
CA ILE A 17 0.69 21.70 13.41
C ILE A 17 1.96 22.48 13.79
N ALA A 18 1.83 23.76 14.13
CA ALA A 18 2.96 24.57 14.55
C ALA A 18 3.59 24.05 15.86
N ARG A 19 2.76 23.61 16.82
CA ARG A 19 3.21 23.06 18.10
C ARG A 19 3.92 21.72 17.91
N ALA A 20 3.38 20.83 17.08
CA ALA A 20 3.99 19.55 16.73
C ALA A 20 5.33 19.74 16.03
N ALA A 21 5.41 20.62 15.02
CA ALA A 21 6.65 20.92 14.30
C ALA A 21 7.72 21.53 15.23
N THR A 22 7.33 22.47 16.08
CA THR A 22 8.23 23.08 17.07
C THR A 22 8.77 22.03 18.05
N ARG A 23 7.90 21.14 18.53
CA ARG A 23 8.32 20.03 19.40
C ARG A 23 9.32 19.13 18.68
N PHE A 24 9.02 18.68 17.48
CA PHE A 24 9.90 17.85 16.66
C PHE A 24 11.27 18.50 16.47
N CYS A 25 11.33 19.75 15.99
CA CYS A 25 12.59 20.47 15.77
C CYS A 25 13.41 20.67 17.05
N ARG A 26 12.75 20.80 18.20
CA ARG A 26 13.42 20.97 19.50
C ARG A 26 13.95 19.65 20.07
N THR A 27 13.23 18.54 19.90
CA THR A 27 13.56 17.26 20.55
C THR A 27 14.34 16.30 19.67
N ALA A 28 14.33 16.48 18.35
CA ALA A 28 15.02 15.62 17.39
C ALA A 28 16.25 16.35 16.81
N PRO A 29 17.49 15.99 17.20
CA PRO A 29 18.70 16.64 16.67
C PRO A 29 18.81 16.56 15.14
N GLN A 30 18.33 15.47 14.55
CA GLN A 30 18.36 15.20 13.12
C GLN A 30 17.27 15.95 12.34
N ALA A 31 16.38 16.70 13.00
CA ALA A 31 15.42 17.56 12.31
C ALA A 31 16.09 18.58 11.39
N ALA A 32 17.32 18.99 11.70
CA ALA A 32 18.12 19.89 10.88
C ALA A 32 18.42 19.34 9.47
N LEU A 33 18.29 18.03 9.23
CA LEU A 33 18.44 17.45 7.90
C LEU A 33 17.36 17.92 6.93
N LEU A 34 16.17 18.28 7.42
CA LEU A 34 15.07 18.75 6.59
C LEU A 34 15.27 20.23 6.27
N SER A 35 15.23 20.56 4.98
CA SER A 35 15.06 21.96 4.56
C SER A 35 13.69 22.50 4.99
N PRO A 36 13.50 23.84 5.02
CA PRO A 36 12.18 24.42 5.30
C PRO A 36 11.07 23.90 4.37
N ALA A 37 11.38 23.65 3.09
CA ALA A 37 10.42 23.12 2.12
C ALA A 37 10.03 21.66 2.41
N ALA A 38 11.01 20.82 2.78
CA ALA A 38 10.74 19.44 3.18
C ALA A 38 9.92 19.38 4.49
N LEU A 39 10.23 20.23 5.47
CA LEU A 39 9.46 20.33 6.70
C LEU A 39 8.02 20.81 6.44
N ALA A 40 7.84 21.81 5.56
CA ALA A 40 6.51 22.28 5.17
C ALA A 40 5.68 21.16 4.51
N SER A 41 6.31 20.30 3.71
CA SER A 41 5.64 19.13 3.11
C SER A 41 5.21 18.12 4.19
N ALA A 42 6.04 17.89 5.21
CA ALA A 42 5.65 17.06 6.35
C ALA A 42 4.50 17.67 7.17
N GLN A 43 4.47 19.00 7.33
CA GLN A 43 3.39 19.70 8.03
C GLN A 43 2.06 19.65 7.27
N ALA A 44 2.11 19.77 5.94
CA ALA A 44 0.94 19.59 5.08
C ALA A 44 0.35 18.17 5.21
N GLU A 45 1.22 17.19 5.41
CA GLU A 45 0.79 15.81 5.63
C GLU A 45 0.15 15.59 7.01
N LEU A 46 0.69 16.21 8.07
CA LEU A 46 0.03 16.22 9.38
C LEU A 46 -1.36 16.86 9.31
N LEU A 47 -1.49 17.97 8.59
CA LEU A 47 -2.78 18.61 8.35
C LEU A 47 -3.79 17.63 7.73
N GLN A 48 -3.40 16.95 6.66
CA GLN A 48 -4.26 15.97 5.99
C GLN A 48 -4.70 14.87 6.96
N ARG A 49 -3.78 14.32 7.76
CA ARG A 49 -4.08 13.30 8.77
C ARG A 49 -5.04 13.75 9.86
N LEU A 50 -4.93 15.00 10.31
CA LEU A 50 -5.84 15.58 11.31
C LEU A 50 -7.23 15.78 10.68
N MET A 51 -7.28 16.22 9.43
CA MET A 51 -8.52 16.36 8.67
C MET A 51 -9.20 15.01 8.44
N ASP A 52 -8.48 13.97 8.03
CA ASP A 52 -9.04 12.64 7.78
C ASP A 52 -9.69 12.04 9.04
N ARG A 53 -9.14 12.35 10.22
CA ARG A 53 -9.65 11.88 11.52
C ARG A 53 -10.85 12.69 12.02
N ALA A 54 -10.86 14.00 11.79
CA ALA A 54 -11.91 14.89 12.31
C ALA A 54 -13.11 15.03 11.36
N SER A 55 -12.89 14.98 10.04
CA SER A 55 -13.92 15.27 9.05
C SER A 55 -15.17 14.40 9.17
N PRO A 56 -15.11 13.09 9.44
CA PRO A 56 -16.32 12.27 9.57
C PRO A 56 -17.28 12.78 10.64
N ALA A 57 -16.78 13.07 11.84
CA ALA A 57 -17.57 13.62 12.95
C ALA A 57 -18.07 15.04 12.66
N LEU A 58 -17.21 15.90 12.11
CA LEU A 58 -17.57 17.28 11.79
C LEU A 58 -18.65 17.37 10.71
N LEU A 59 -18.56 16.55 9.66
CA LEU A 59 -19.55 16.51 8.59
C LEU A 59 -20.87 15.90 9.05
N GLU A 60 -20.84 14.90 9.93
CA GLU A 60 -22.04 14.33 10.54
C GLU A 60 -22.74 15.37 11.44
N ASP A 61 -22.00 16.12 12.27
CA ASP A 61 -22.56 17.20 13.08
C ASP A 61 -23.15 18.32 12.22
N ALA A 62 -22.44 18.72 11.14
CA ALA A 62 -22.94 19.68 10.18
C ALA A 62 -24.27 19.25 9.56
N ALA A 63 -24.39 17.96 9.21
CA ALA A 63 -25.60 17.40 8.62
C ALA A 63 -26.77 17.47 9.63
N LEU A 64 -26.53 17.15 10.90
CA LEU A 64 -27.53 17.24 11.95
C LEU A 64 -27.98 18.68 12.19
N ARG A 65 -27.05 19.64 12.27
CA ARG A 65 -27.36 21.07 12.42
C ARG A 65 -28.14 21.61 11.23
N LEU A 66 -27.78 21.21 10.02
CA LEU A 66 -28.46 21.64 8.80
C LEU A 66 -29.88 21.05 8.70
N ALA A 67 -30.04 19.75 9.00
CA ALA A 67 -31.35 19.12 9.08
C ALA A 67 -32.26 19.78 10.12
N ALA A 68 -31.71 20.11 11.29
CA ALA A 68 -32.43 20.82 12.35
C ALA A 68 -32.90 22.21 11.88
N ARG A 69 -32.02 22.98 11.22
CA ARG A 69 -32.33 24.31 10.66
C ARG A 69 -33.39 24.25 9.57
N GLN A 70 -33.41 23.18 8.77
CA GLN A 70 -34.35 22.99 7.66
C GLN A 70 -35.64 22.24 8.04
N GLY A 71 -35.76 21.76 9.29
CA GLY A 71 -36.88 20.91 9.71
C GLY A 71 -36.95 19.57 8.97
N ALA A 72 -35.85 19.12 8.36
CA ALA A 72 -35.80 17.99 7.43
C ALA A 72 -35.46 16.66 8.15
N TRP A 73 -36.22 16.30 9.19
CA TRP A 73 -36.00 15.08 9.96
C TRP A 73 -36.60 13.86 9.25
N GLY A 74 -35.79 12.84 8.96
CA GLY A 74 -36.26 11.48 8.72
C GLY A 74 -36.41 10.99 7.27
N ASN A 75 -36.18 11.80 6.23
CA ASN A 75 -36.12 11.29 4.84
C ASN A 75 -35.54 12.28 3.80
N ALA A 76 -34.55 13.11 4.18
CA ALA A 76 -33.86 13.95 3.21
C ALA A 76 -32.81 13.14 2.44
N ALA A 77 -32.66 13.42 1.14
CA ALA A 77 -31.45 13.02 0.43
C ALA A 77 -30.21 13.55 1.21
N PRO A 78 -29.10 12.80 1.27
CA PRO A 78 -27.91 13.27 1.96
C PRO A 78 -27.47 14.62 1.39
N PHE A 79 -27.15 15.57 2.28
CA PHE A 79 -26.67 16.89 1.89
C PHE A 79 -25.42 16.78 1.04
N ALA A 80 -25.27 17.67 0.05
CA ALA A 80 -24.05 17.70 -0.74
C ALA A 80 -22.87 18.07 0.17
N PRO A 81 -21.67 17.48 -0.02
CA PRO A 81 -20.49 17.79 0.79
C PRO A 81 -20.17 19.30 0.84
N ALA A 82 -20.40 20.02 -0.26
CA ALA A 82 -20.22 21.47 -0.32
C ALA A 82 -21.17 22.23 0.61
N ASP A 83 -22.42 21.79 0.75
CA ASP A 83 -23.41 22.42 1.63
C ASP A 83 -23.06 22.19 3.10
N LEU A 84 -22.64 20.96 3.44
CA LEU A 84 -22.16 20.61 4.79
C LEU A 84 -20.95 21.45 5.16
N ALA A 85 -19.98 21.54 4.26
CA ALA A 85 -18.75 22.26 4.49
C ALA A 85 -18.97 23.79 4.58
N ALA A 86 -19.93 24.34 3.82
CA ALA A 86 -20.33 25.74 3.92
C ALA A 86 -21.05 26.06 5.25
N ALA A 87 -21.82 25.10 5.77
CA ALA A 87 -22.58 25.23 7.01
C ALA A 87 -21.72 25.19 8.28
N LEU A 88 -20.50 24.63 8.20
CA LEU A 88 -19.56 24.52 9.33
C LEU A 88 -18.83 25.83 9.63
N THR A 89 -19.01 26.38 10.83
CA THR A 89 -18.17 27.48 11.33
C THR A 89 -16.98 26.95 12.14
N LEU A 90 -15.97 27.79 12.37
CA LEU A 90 -14.84 27.42 13.23
C LEU A 90 -15.30 27.10 14.66
N ALA A 91 -16.25 27.89 15.19
CA ALA A 91 -16.82 27.68 16.51
C ALA A 91 -17.58 26.35 16.61
N ASP A 92 -18.34 25.96 15.56
CA ASP A 92 -18.99 24.64 15.52
C ASP A 92 -17.93 23.52 15.59
N CYS A 93 -16.82 23.66 14.84
CA CYS A 93 -15.76 22.66 14.89
C CYS A 93 -15.10 22.57 16.26
N GLU A 94 -14.83 23.71 16.91
CA GLU A 94 -14.26 23.76 18.26
C GLU A 94 -15.21 23.11 19.29
N GLU A 95 -16.51 23.39 19.22
CA GLU A 95 -17.54 22.78 20.07
C GLU A 95 -17.57 21.24 19.91
N VAL A 96 -17.49 20.73 18.67
CA VAL A 96 -17.43 19.27 18.43
C VAL A 96 -16.17 18.65 19.03
N LEU A 97 -15.01 19.31 18.89
CA LEU A 97 -13.76 18.81 19.48
C LEU A 97 -13.79 18.80 21.01
N GLU A 98 -14.44 19.77 21.64
CA GLU A 98 -14.61 19.85 23.10
C GLU A 98 -15.57 18.78 23.64
N THR A 99 -16.61 18.44 22.86
CA THR A 99 -17.65 17.48 23.26
C THR A 99 -17.30 16.03 22.95
N LEU A 100 -16.27 15.77 22.13
CA LEU A 100 -15.82 14.43 21.75
C LEU A 100 -14.41 14.12 22.29
N PRO A 101 -14.28 13.71 23.57
CA PRO A 101 -12.96 13.47 24.18
C PRO A 101 -12.15 12.36 23.49
N VAL A 102 -12.81 11.40 22.85
CA VAL A 102 -12.12 10.35 22.07
C VAL A 102 -11.49 10.93 20.81
N LEU A 103 -12.15 11.88 20.15
CA LEU A 103 -11.60 12.56 18.98
C LEU A 103 -10.42 13.44 19.38
N ALA A 104 -10.55 14.23 20.45
CA ALA A 104 -9.46 15.04 20.98
C ALA A 104 -8.21 14.19 21.29
N ALA A 105 -8.39 13.06 21.98
CA ALA A 105 -7.29 12.13 22.28
C ALA A 105 -6.66 11.50 21.02
N LEU A 106 -7.46 11.23 19.99
CA LEU A 106 -6.96 10.72 18.70
C LEU A 106 -6.13 11.77 17.96
N LEU A 107 -6.55 13.04 17.98
CA LEU A 107 -5.81 14.15 17.38
C LEU A 107 -4.49 14.44 18.13
N ASP A 108 -4.50 14.40 19.46
CA ASP A 108 -3.28 14.55 20.26
C ASP A 108 -2.28 13.42 19.96
N ARG A 109 -2.76 12.16 19.91
CA ARG A 109 -1.95 11.01 19.52
C ARG A 109 -1.38 11.17 18.10
N THR A 110 -2.18 11.68 17.16
CA THR A 110 -1.76 11.91 15.78
C THR A 110 -0.52 12.80 15.70
N GLU A 111 -0.50 13.88 16.48
CA GLU A 111 0.62 14.83 16.52
C GLU A 111 1.89 14.17 17.08
N ASP A 112 1.73 13.39 18.15
CA ASP A 112 2.83 12.68 18.80
C ASP A 112 3.43 11.59 17.89
N ASP A 113 2.57 10.81 17.25
CA ASP A 113 2.94 9.74 16.32
C ASP A 113 3.64 10.32 15.08
N TRP A 114 3.14 11.44 14.54
CA TRP A 114 3.78 12.15 13.42
C TRP A 114 5.19 12.64 13.76
N ALA A 115 5.36 13.29 14.92
CA ALA A 115 6.67 13.78 15.35
C ALA A 115 7.65 12.61 15.59
N THR A 116 7.15 11.50 16.15
CA THR A 116 7.92 10.27 16.37
C THR A 116 8.35 9.63 15.05
N ALA A 117 7.47 9.59 14.05
CA ALA A 117 7.76 9.05 12.73
C ALA A 117 8.83 9.87 11.99
N LEU A 118 8.76 11.21 12.04
CA LEU A 118 9.78 12.08 11.44
C LEU A 118 11.14 11.98 12.13
N ASP A 119 11.16 11.95 13.47
CA ASP A 119 12.39 11.76 14.23
C ASP A 119 13.03 10.41 13.90
N ARG A 120 12.22 9.36 13.81
CA ARG A 120 12.69 8.04 13.39
C ARG A 120 13.30 8.05 11.98
N MET A 121 12.60 8.62 11.00
CA MET A 121 13.07 8.71 9.62
C MET A 121 14.38 9.49 9.53
N THR A 122 14.45 10.68 10.16
CA THR A 122 15.64 11.53 10.13
C THR A 122 16.82 10.91 10.87
N ARG A 123 16.60 10.22 12.00
CA ARG A 123 17.63 9.42 12.68
C ARG A 123 18.13 8.25 11.83
N SER A 124 17.24 7.54 11.14
CA SER A 124 17.65 6.48 10.21
C SER A 124 18.47 7.04 9.06
N LEU A 125 18.02 8.15 8.47
CA LEU A 125 18.72 8.84 7.39
C LEU A 125 20.12 9.30 7.80
N ALA A 126 20.28 9.90 8.97
CA ALA A 126 21.59 10.36 9.46
C ALA A 126 22.62 9.24 9.64
N ARG A 127 22.19 8.01 9.93
CA ARG A 127 23.07 6.84 9.99
C ARG A 127 23.44 6.30 8.61
N PHE A 128 22.59 6.57 7.62
CA PHE A 128 22.72 6.07 6.26
C PHE A 128 23.52 7.03 5.36
N LEU A 129 23.36 8.35 5.54
CA LEU A 129 24.07 9.36 4.77
C LEU A 129 25.55 9.42 5.14
N THR A 130 26.41 9.54 4.12
CA THR A 130 27.84 9.78 4.28
C THR A 130 28.16 11.18 4.80
N ASP A 131 27.37 12.19 4.40
CA ASP A 131 27.46 13.58 4.87
C ASP A 131 26.07 14.12 5.27
N PRO A 132 25.65 13.96 6.54
CA PRO A 132 24.35 14.38 7.04
C PRO A 132 24.32 15.90 7.33
N ALA A 133 24.57 16.73 6.31
CA ALA A 133 24.59 18.19 6.45
C ALA A 133 23.17 18.78 6.69
N PRO A 134 23.06 19.92 7.40
CA PRO A 134 21.78 20.61 7.56
C PRO A 134 21.11 20.96 6.21
N GLY A 135 19.83 20.62 6.10
CA GLY A 135 19.01 20.77 4.90
C GLY A 135 19.43 19.86 3.75
N ALA A 136 20.07 18.71 4.03
CA ALA A 136 20.38 17.69 3.04
C ALA A 136 19.13 17.14 2.33
N VAL A 137 17.96 17.18 2.97
CA VAL A 137 16.67 16.81 2.36
C VAL A 137 15.97 18.06 1.87
N VAL A 138 15.94 18.24 0.55
CA VAL A 138 15.38 19.44 -0.10
C VAL A 138 13.91 19.26 -0.50
N ALA A 139 13.45 18.02 -0.65
CA ALA A 139 12.06 17.69 -0.94
C ALA A 139 11.64 16.44 -0.17
N LEU A 140 10.36 16.38 0.23
CA LEU A 140 9.76 15.24 0.91
C LEU A 140 8.36 15.04 0.34
N ALA A 141 8.09 13.84 -0.19
CA ALA A 141 6.75 13.37 -0.53
C ALA A 141 6.36 12.27 0.48
N PRO A 142 5.67 12.64 1.58
CA PRO A 142 5.20 11.69 2.59
C PRO A 142 3.91 10.97 2.15
N ASN A 143 3.39 10.10 3.02
CA ASN A 143 2.08 9.46 2.88
C ASN A 143 1.91 8.63 1.58
N LEU A 144 2.91 7.83 1.24
CA LEU A 144 2.93 7.00 0.02
C LEU A 144 2.47 5.56 0.23
N SER A 145 1.96 5.23 1.41
CA SER A 145 1.39 3.93 1.74
C SER A 145 0.29 4.11 2.78
N ASP A 146 -0.49 3.06 3.01
CA ASP A 146 -1.38 3.00 4.15
C ASP A 146 -0.63 3.28 5.48
N PRO A 147 -1.30 3.94 6.45
CA PRO A 147 -0.73 4.17 7.77
C PRO A 147 -0.74 2.89 8.61
N HIS A 148 0.40 2.58 9.24
CA HIS A 148 0.60 1.43 10.11
C HIS A 148 1.40 1.79 11.37
N ASP A 149 1.26 1.04 12.47
CA ASP A 149 2.14 1.11 13.65
C ASP A 149 2.39 2.55 14.20
N GLY A 150 1.32 3.32 14.42
CA GLY A 150 1.37 4.73 14.83
C GLY A 150 1.49 5.66 13.62
N GLY A 151 0.64 5.45 12.61
CA GLY A 151 0.58 6.31 11.42
C GLY A 151 1.84 6.31 10.56
N ARG A 152 2.71 5.32 10.61
CA ARG A 152 3.93 5.31 9.80
C ARG A 152 3.57 4.99 8.35
N THR A 153 4.14 5.75 7.42
CA THR A 153 3.93 5.60 5.98
C THR A 153 5.26 5.65 5.23
N ALA A 154 5.31 5.07 4.03
CA ALA A 154 6.43 5.27 3.11
C ALA A 154 6.55 6.75 2.69
N ALA A 155 7.76 7.17 2.33
CA ALA A 155 8.05 8.52 1.85
C ALA A 155 9.15 8.53 0.79
N ILE A 156 9.08 9.46 -0.18
CA ILE A 156 10.18 9.76 -1.11
C ILE A 156 10.88 11.02 -0.63
N LEU A 157 12.21 10.99 -0.59
CA LEU A 157 13.05 12.12 -0.23
C LEU A 157 13.88 12.55 -1.44
N GLY A 158 13.92 13.84 -1.73
CA GLY A 158 14.87 14.45 -2.66
C GLY A 158 16.06 15.02 -1.90
N LEU A 159 17.28 14.67 -2.33
CA LEU A 159 18.52 15.07 -1.67
C LEU A 159 19.15 16.32 -2.31
N ARG A 160 19.84 17.11 -1.49
CA ARG A 160 20.70 18.19 -1.95
C ARG A 160 21.84 17.61 -2.79
N GLY A 161 22.05 18.17 -3.99
CA GLY A 161 23.01 17.64 -4.96
C GLY A 161 22.40 16.66 -5.97
N GLY A 162 21.10 16.35 -5.84
CA GLY A 162 20.36 15.47 -6.75
C GLY A 162 20.17 14.07 -6.18
N GLY A 163 19.34 13.29 -6.87
CA GLY A 163 18.95 11.95 -6.45
C GLY A 163 17.77 11.92 -5.48
N SER A 164 17.12 10.76 -5.43
CA SER A 164 15.96 10.50 -4.60
C SER A 164 16.09 9.15 -3.92
N LEU A 165 15.49 9.02 -2.73
CA LEU A 165 15.45 7.79 -1.95
C LEU A 165 14.02 7.50 -1.52
N VAL A 166 13.69 6.21 -1.40
CA VAL A 166 12.43 5.78 -0.79
C VAL A 166 12.72 5.29 0.62
N TYR A 167 12.07 5.90 1.60
CA TYR A 167 12.00 5.43 2.98
C TYR A 167 10.79 4.53 3.16
N LYS A 168 10.99 3.35 3.73
CA LYS A 168 9.89 2.51 4.22
C LYS A 168 10.07 2.28 5.72
N PRO A 169 9.06 2.58 6.56
CA PRO A 169 9.16 2.49 8.01
C PRO A 169 8.99 1.06 8.54
N ARG A 170 9.50 0.08 7.81
CA ARG A 170 9.46 -1.36 8.10
C ARG A 170 10.73 -2.04 7.59
N ASP A 171 10.95 -3.28 7.99
CA ASP A 171 12.01 -4.09 7.40
C ASP A 171 11.82 -4.25 5.88
N LEU A 172 12.93 -4.21 5.14
CA LEU A 172 13.02 -4.45 3.68
C LEU A 172 13.64 -5.82 3.36
N ALA A 173 13.58 -6.75 4.31
CA ALA A 173 14.11 -8.11 4.16
C ALA A 173 13.55 -8.82 2.92
N MET A 174 12.23 -8.76 2.70
CA MET A 174 11.58 -9.36 1.53
C MET A 174 12.03 -8.72 0.22
N GLU A 175 12.13 -7.38 0.13
CA GLU A 175 12.67 -6.69 -1.04
C GLU A 175 14.13 -7.06 -1.32
N GLN A 176 14.95 -7.16 -0.27
CA GLN A 176 16.35 -7.56 -0.42
C GLN A 176 16.46 -9.01 -0.90
N GLY A 177 15.65 -9.93 -0.35
CA GLY A 177 15.57 -11.31 -0.80
C GLY A 177 15.11 -11.42 -2.26
N PHE A 178 14.08 -10.65 -2.63
CA PHE A 178 13.59 -10.59 -4.01
C PHE A 178 14.66 -10.07 -4.98
N HIS A 179 15.38 -9.00 -4.60
CA HIS A 179 16.50 -8.49 -5.38
C HIS A 179 17.60 -9.55 -5.57
N ALA A 180 17.99 -10.26 -4.50
CA ALA A 180 18.99 -11.32 -4.58
C ALA A 180 18.55 -12.48 -5.50
N LEU A 181 17.27 -12.89 -5.41
CA LEU A 181 16.70 -13.92 -6.30
C LEU A 181 16.69 -13.47 -7.76
N VAL A 182 16.33 -12.21 -8.04
CA VAL A 182 16.36 -11.65 -9.39
C VAL A 182 17.79 -11.64 -9.94
N GLU A 183 18.79 -11.19 -9.17
CA GLU A 183 20.19 -11.23 -9.62
C GLU A 183 20.68 -12.67 -9.87
N TRP A 184 20.27 -13.62 -9.03
CA TRP A 184 20.58 -15.04 -9.24
C TRP A 184 20.00 -15.59 -10.55
N LEU A 185 18.78 -15.21 -10.91
CA LEU A 185 18.12 -15.57 -12.17
C LEU A 185 18.74 -14.83 -13.37
N ARG A 186 19.10 -13.55 -13.20
CA ARG A 186 19.77 -12.75 -14.25
C ARG A 186 21.08 -13.40 -14.68
N ALA A 187 21.87 -13.91 -13.72
CA ALA A 187 23.09 -14.68 -14.00
C ALA A 187 22.85 -16.02 -14.72
N ARG A 188 21.58 -16.43 -14.88
CA ARG A 188 21.15 -17.72 -15.45
C ARG A 188 20.21 -17.56 -16.65
N GLY A 189 20.32 -16.42 -17.36
CA GLY A 189 19.62 -16.19 -18.63
C GLY A 189 18.36 -15.34 -18.50
N ALA A 190 18.05 -14.77 -17.34
CA ALA A 190 16.94 -13.82 -17.18
C ALA A 190 17.39 -12.34 -17.24
N SER A 191 18.60 -12.04 -17.71
CA SER A 191 19.18 -10.69 -17.73
C SER A 191 18.35 -9.67 -18.53
N ASP A 192 17.67 -10.13 -19.58
CA ASP A 192 16.81 -9.30 -20.44
C ASP A 192 15.34 -9.28 -20.00
N LEU A 193 14.97 -10.11 -19.01
CA LEU A 193 13.60 -10.34 -18.56
C LEU A 193 13.29 -9.70 -17.20
N LEU A 194 14.23 -9.72 -16.26
CA LEU A 194 13.98 -9.32 -14.87
C LEU A 194 14.92 -8.20 -14.41
N ARG A 195 14.39 -7.30 -13.60
CA ARG A 195 15.15 -6.26 -12.87
C ARG A 195 14.45 -6.01 -11.53
N ALA A 196 15.23 -5.79 -10.48
CA ALA A 196 14.73 -5.43 -9.16
C ALA A 196 15.32 -4.10 -8.69
N ALA A 197 14.56 -3.35 -7.90
CA ALA A 197 15.07 -2.15 -7.25
C ALA A 197 16.05 -2.55 -6.11
N PRO A 198 17.25 -1.95 -6.04
CA PRO A 198 18.18 -2.26 -4.97
C PRO A 198 17.74 -1.68 -3.62
N VAL A 199 17.93 -2.46 -2.56
CA VAL A 199 17.83 -1.99 -1.17
C VAL A 199 19.19 -1.43 -0.75
N HIS A 200 19.24 -0.16 -0.39
CA HIS A 200 20.48 0.51 0.01
C HIS A 200 20.83 0.28 1.48
N HIS A 201 19.83 0.25 2.34
CA HIS A 201 20.01 0.04 3.77
C HIS A 201 18.76 -0.55 4.39
N ARG A 202 18.92 -1.41 5.40
CA ARG A 202 17.80 -1.94 6.19
C ARG A 202 18.19 -2.19 7.63
N THR A 203 17.18 -2.12 8.48
CA THR A 203 17.16 -2.55 9.86
C THR A 203 15.88 -3.35 10.09
N PRO A 204 15.74 -4.07 11.22
CA PRO A 204 14.48 -4.75 11.54
C PRO A 204 13.26 -3.84 11.62
N ASN A 205 13.46 -2.52 11.73
CA ASN A 205 12.36 -1.58 11.90
C ASN A 205 12.14 -0.70 10.65
N ASP A 206 13.16 -0.33 9.88
CA ASP A 206 13.06 0.55 8.69
C ASP A 206 14.12 0.26 7.63
N GLY A 207 13.91 0.76 6.43
CA GLY A 207 14.92 0.71 5.38
C GLY A 207 14.79 1.81 4.31
N TRP A 208 15.84 1.86 3.49
CA TRP A 208 16.02 2.77 2.36
C TRP A 208 16.26 1.96 1.09
N MET A 209 15.52 2.27 0.03
CA MET A 209 15.70 1.66 -1.28
C MET A 209 15.83 2.72 -2.36
N ALA A 210 16.35 2.31 -3.52
CA ALA A 210 16.46 3.19 -4.67
C ALA A 210 15.09 3.73 -5.09
N PHE A 211 15.06 5.01 -5.45
CA PHE A 211 13.92 5.58 -6.15
C PHE A 211 13.93 5.10 -7.60
N VAL A 212 12.80 4.52 -8.04
CA VAL A 212 12.60 4.12 -9.44
C VAL A 212 11.81 5.22 -10.14
N GLU A 213 12.39 5.79 -11.19
CA GLU A 213 11.74 6.82 -12.00
C GLU A 213 10.72 6.20 -12.95
N HIS A 214 9.57 6.86 -13.11
CA HIS A 214 8.63 6.57 -14.20
C HIS A 214 9.14 7.24 -15.48
N ARG A 215 9.73 6.46 -16.39
CA ARG A 215 10.26 6.97 -17.66
C ARG A 215 9.39 6.51 -18.82
N PRO A 216 9.14 7.36 -19.83
CA PRO A 216 8.40 6.94 -21.02
C PRO A 216 9.24 5.96 -21.86
N CYS A 217 8.56 5.06 -22.55
CA CYS A 217 9.13 4.29 -23.64
C CYS A 217 9.43 5.21 -24.83
N GLN A 218 10.52 4.93 -25.54
CA GLN A 218 10.98 5.68 -26.71
C GLN A 218 10.46 5.10 -28.02
N SER A 219 9.92 3.88 -28.01
CA SER A 219 9.41 3.21 -29.21
C SER A 219 8.30 2.20 -28.90
N ALA A 220 7.57 1.78 -29.93
CA ALA A 220 6.61 0.69 -29.81
C ALA A 220 7.28 -0.66 -29.45
N ALA A 221 8.53 -0.85 -29.86
CA ALA A 221 9.31 -2.03 -29.48
C ALA A 221 9.59 -2.05 -27.97
N GLU A 222 9.91 -0.90 -27.37
CA GLU A 222 10.09 -0.79 -25.92
C GLU A 222 8.79 -1.06 -25.14
N VAL A 223 7.64 -0.64 -25.67
CA VAL A 223 6.34 -1.03 -25.09
C VAL A 223 6.14 -2.54 -25.17
N GLY A 224 6.51 -3.18 -26.29
CA GLY A 224 6.51 -4.64 -26.41
C GLY A 224 7.41 -5.32 -25.37
N HIS A 225 8.63 -4.82 -25.19
CA HIS A 225 9.57 -5.33 -24.19
C HIS A 225 9.08 -5.13 -22.76
N PHE A 226 8.37 -4.02 -22.46
CA PHE A 226 7.74 -3.82 -21.16
C PHE A 226 6.80 -4.98 -20.84
N PHE A 227 5.88 -5.32 -21.75
CA PHE A 227 4.89 -6.37 -21.50
C PHE A 227 5.51 -7.77 -21.50
N GLU A 228 6.57 -7.99 -22.27
CA GLU A 228 7.37 -9.20 -22.16
C GLU A 228 8.01 -9.34 -20.77
N ARG A 229 8.69 -8.30 -20.29
CA ARG A 229 9.26 -8.29 -18.93
C ARG A 229 8.20 -8.35 -17.84
N ALA A 230 7.01 -7.79 -18.09
CA ALA A 230 5.88 -7.89 -17.17
C ALA A 230 5.35 -9.32 -17.07
N GLY A 231 5.32 -10.06 -18.19
CA GLY A 231 5.02 -11.48 -18.22
C GLY A 231 6.02 -12.32 -17.43
N ALA A 232 7.32 -12.01 -17.56
CA ALA A 232 8.36 -12.64 -16.74
C ALA A 232 8.15 -12.33 -15.25
N LEU A 233 7.94 -11.07 -14.88
CA LEU A 233 7.66 -10.68 -13.50
C LEU A 233 6.41 -11.39 -12.95
N LEU A 234 5.34 -11.48 -13.74
CA LEU A 234 4.11 -12.22 -13.38
C LEU A 234 4.40 -13.69 -13.10
N CYS A 235 5.22 -14.35 -13.93
CA CYS A 235 5.63 -15.73 -13.70
C CYS A 235 6.34 -15.89 -12.36
N LEU A 236 7.28 -15.00 -12.04
CA LEU A 236 8.01 -15.05 -10.78
C LEU A 236 7.08 -14.82 -9.58
N VAL A 237 6.26 -13.76 -9.62
CA VAL A 237 5.30 -13.43 -8.56
C VAL A 237 4.34 -14.59 -8.32
N ALA A 238 3.76 -15.15 -9.38
CA ALA A 238 2.76 -16.20 -9.25
C ALA A 238 3.34 -17.51 -8.71
N VAL A 239 4.55 -17.90 -9.14
CA VAL A 239 5.23 -19.09 -8.61
C VAL A 239 5.62 -18.91 -7.14
N LEU A 240 6.00 -17.69 -6.73
CA LEU A 240 6.30 -17.33 -5.33
C LEU A 240 5.03 -17.04 -4.49
N GLN A 241 3.83 -17.25 -5.05
CA GLN A 241 2.57 -17.00 -4.35
C GLN A 241 2.47 -15.56 -3.82
N GLY A 242 2.96 -14.61 -4.62
CA GLY A 242 2.75 -13.20 -4.38
C GLY A 242 1.30 -12.82 -4.64
N THR A 243 0.76 -11.94 -3.80
CA THR A 243 -0.58 -11.37 -3.92
C THR A 243 -0.52 -9.86 -3.80
N ASP A 244 -1.62 -9.19 -4.14
CA ASP A 244 -1.78 -7.75 -3.88
C ASP A 244 -0.71 -6.90 -4.57
N ILE A 245 -0.25 -7.32 -5.76
CA ILE A 245 0.67 -6.55 -6.61
C ILE A 245 -0.16 -5.75 -7.60
N HIS A 246 -0.69 -4.63 -7.15
CA HIS A 246 -1.54 -3.75 -7.96
C HIS A 246 -0.76 -2.53 -8.46
N ARG A 247 -1.47 -1.59 -9.08
CA ARG A 247 -0.90 -0.45 -9.83
C ARG A 247 0.03 0.47 -9.03
N GLU A 248 0.08 0.38 -7.71
CA GLU A 248 1.00 1.17 -6.88
C GLU A 248 2.32 0.45 -6.57
N ASN A 249 2.37 -0.87 -6.76
CA ASN A 249 3.57 -1.67 -6.48
C ASN A 249 4.46 -1.87 -7.70
N ILE A 250 4.02 -1.47 -8.89
CA ILE A 250 4.84 -1.52 -10.12
C ILE A 250 5.11 -0.10 -10.61
N ILE A 251 6.37 0.18 -10.94
CA ILE A 251 6.79 1.40 -11.63
C ILE A 251 7.35 1.04 -13.01
N ALA A 252 6.84 1.70 -14.05
CA ALA A 252 7.34 1.57 -15.42
C ALA A 252 8.54 2.49 -15.66
N ASP A 253 9.74 1.93 -15.58
CA ASP A 253 10.98 2.60 -15.97
C ASP A 253 11.28 2.31 -17.44
N GLY A 254 10.62 3.05 -18.34
CA GLY A 254 10.65 2.81 -19.77
C GLY A 254 10.16 1.39 -20.06
N PRO A 255 10.97 0.52 -20.68
CA PRO A 255 10.59 -0.85 -20.98
C PRO A 255 10.74 -1.81 -19.79
N TRP A 256 10.89 -1.34 -18.54
CA TRP A 256 11.08 -2.20 -17.37
C TRP A 256 9.95 -2.03 -16.33
N PRO A 257 9.14 -3.06 -16.06
CA PRO A 257 8.23 -3.08 -14.91
C PRO A 257 8.99 -3.45 -13.65
N ILE A 258 9.16 -2.49 -12.74
CA ILE A 258 9.91 -2.71 -11.50
C ILE A 258 8.93 -2.88 -10.34
N LEU A 259 8.98 -4.05 -9.69
CA LEU A 259 8.29 -4.29 -8.43
C LEU A 259 8.99 -3.51 -7.31
N VAL A 260 8.28 -2.58 -6.69
CA VAL A 260 8.81 -1.73 -5.61
C VAL A 260 8.31 -2.14 -4.23
N ASP A 261 7.36 -3.06 -4.14
CA ASP A 261 6.91 -3.67 -2.89
C ASP A 261 6.82 -5.19 -3.04
N ALA A 262 7.63 -5.91 -2.28
CA ALA A 262 7.71 -7.39 -2.34
C ALA A 262 7.31 -8.03 -1.00
N GLU A 263 6.77 -7.25 -0.06
CA GLU A 263 6.44 -7.74 1.28
C GLU A 263 5.32 -8.78 1.31
N THR A 264 4.55 -8.85 0.22
CA THR A 264 3.41 -9.75 0.06
C THR A 264 3.73 -11.00 -0.76
N LEU A 265 5.01 -11.36 -0.93
CA LEU A 265 5.41 -12.66 -1.46
C LEU A 265 5.18 -13.78 -0.43
N PHE A 266 5.01 -15.02 -0.89
CA PHE A 266 4.81 -16.22 -0.05
C PHE A 266 3.54 -16.21 0.80
N GLN A 267 2.43 -15.67 0.31
CA GLN A 267 1.25 -15.42 1.16
C GLN A 267 0.67 -16.68 1.77
N PRO A 268 0.42 -16.71 3.08
CA PRO A 268 -0.31 -17.81 3.70
C PRO A 268 -1.76 -17.81 3.22
N ARG A 269 -2.30 -19.01 3.03
CA ARG A 269 -3.66 -19.21 2.57
C ARG A 269 -4.48 -19.97 3.59
N SER A 270 -5.72 -19.53 3.76
CA SER A 270 -6.66 -20.07 4.74
C SER A 270 -7.44 -21.28 4.21
N ASP A 271 -7.50 -21.43 2.89
CA ASP A 271 -7.95 -22.64 2.21
C ASP A 271 -6.80 -23.64 2.16
N GLY A 272 -6.79 -24.61 3.08
CA GLY A 272 -5.84 -25.75 3.09
C GLY A 272 -5.97 -26.70 1.89
N ALA A 273 -6.23 -26.15 0.70
CA ALA A 273 -6.37 -26.86 -0.55
C ALA A 273 -5.01 -27.42 -0.99
N ALA A 274 -5.01 -28.72 -1.28
CA ALA A 274 -3.91 -29.41 -1.94
C ALA A 274 -3.66 -28.76 -3.31
N SER A 275 -2.48 -28.15 -3.49
CA SER A 275 -1.97 -27.53 -4.72
C SER A 275 -2.84 -26.40 -5.31
N LEU A 276 -2.34 -25.16 -5.22
CA LEU A 276 -2.99 -24.00 -5.85
C LEU A 276 -2.95 -24.12 -7.38
N SER A 277 -4.10 -23.88 -8.02
CA SER A 277 -4.18 -23.85 -9.48
C SER A 277 -3.42 -22.66 -10.05
N ALA A 278 -2.94 -22.81 -11.29
CA ALA A 278 -2.31 -21.71 -12.03
C ALA A 278 -3.26 -20.50 -12.15
N ASP A 279 -4.55 -20.74 -12.43
CA ASP A 279 -5.60 -19.72 -12.47
C ASP A 279 -5.66 -18.87 -11.20
N LEU A 280 -5.68 -19.52 -10.03
CA LEU A 280 -5.75 -18.84 -8.76
C LEU A 280 -4.50 -18.00 -8.49
N LEU A 281 -3.31 -18.52 -8.79
CA LEU A 281 -2.05 -17.80 -8.59
C LEU A 281 -1.91 -16.59 -9.53
N ILE A 282 -2.34 -16.73 -10.79
CA ILE A 282 -2.37 -15.61 -11.74
C ILE A 282 -3.37 -14.55 -11.30
N ARG A 283 -4.59 -14.95 -10.94
CA ARG A 283 -5.67 -14.04 -10.56
C ARG A 283 -5.37 -13.30 -9.25
N ASP A 284 -4.87 -14.01 -8.24
CA ASP A 284 -4.61 -13.43 -6.93
C ASP A 284 -3.33 -12.57 -6.92
N SER A 285 -2.46 -12.69 -7.93
CA SER A 285 -1.26 -11.85 -8.04
C SER A 285 -1.55 -10.34 -7.97
N GLY A 286 -2.74 -9.91 -8.42
CA GLY A 286 -3.11 -8.49 -8.55
C GLY A 286 -2.53 -7.80 -9.80
N MET A 287 -1.64 -8.47 -10.55
CA MET A 287 -1.01 -7.87 -11.73
C MET A 287 -1.94 -7.81 -12.94
N LEU A 288 -2.89 -8.75 -13.03
CA LEU A 288 -3.91 -8.81 -14.07
C LEU A 288 -5.31 -8.54 -13.51
N PRO A 289 -6.26 -8.04 -14.33
CA PRO A 289 -7.64 -7.84 -13.93
C PRO A 289 -8.25 -9.11 -13.31
N SER A 290 -8.90 -8.95 -12.16
CA SER A 290 -9.69 -10.01 -11.53
C SER A 290 -11.16 -9.56 -11.44
N HIS A 291 -12.07 -10.48 -11.72
CA HIS A 291 -13.51 -10.23 -11.67
C HIS A 291 -14.01 -10.31 -10.22
N GLY A 292 -13.64 -9.32 -9.40
CA GLY A 292 -14.16 -9.16 -8.05
C GLY A 292 -15.53 -8.50 -8.04
N ARG A 293 -16.49 -9.04 -7.26
CA ARG A 293 -17.85 -8.50 -7.11
C ARG A 293 -17.92 -7.10 -6.44
N GLU A 294 -16.84 -6.63 -5.81
CA GLU A 294 -16.87 -5.47 -4.91
C GLU A 294 -16.51 -4.13 -5.58
N THR A 295 -15.87 -4.11 -6.75
CA THR A 295 -15.47 -2.86 -7.42
C THR A 295 -15.72 -2.92 -8.93
N THR A 296 -16.29 -1.86 -9.50
CA THR A 296 -16.56 -1.75 -10.95
C THR A 296 -15.36 -1.28 -11.77
N SER A 297 -14.23 -0.96 -11.13
CA SER A 297 -13.02 -0.43 -11.76
C SER A 297 -11.86 -1.42 -11.64
N ASP A 298 -10.99 -1.44 -12.64
CA ASP A 298 -9.79 -2.27 -12.68
C ASP A 298 -8.64 -1.64 -11.87
N PHE A 299 -8.11 -2.39 -10.91
CA PHE A 299 -7.00 -2.02 -10.02
C PHE A 299 -5.67 -2.70 -10.37
N SER A 300 -5.69 -3.55 -11.39
CA SER A 300 -4.55 -4.41 -11.68
C SER A 300 -3.33 -3.63 -12.16
N ALA A 301 -2.15 -4.16 -11.86
CA ALA A 301 -0.91 -3.46 -12.17
C ALA A 301 -0.68 -3.24 -13.67
N LEU A 302 -1.19 -4.11 -14.55
CA LEU A 302 -0.89 -4.06 -15.99
C LEU A 302 -2.03 -3.51 -16.86
N CYS A 303 -3.18 -3.17 -16.26
CA CYS A 303 -4.33 -2.68 -17.01
C CYS A 303 -5.00 -1.42 -16.43
N SER A 304 -4.76 -1.11 -15.15
CA SER A 304 -5.33 0.11 -14.52
C SER A 304 -4.67 1.38 -15.04
N ARG A 305 -5.45 2.21 -15.75
CA ARG A 305 -5.02 3.49 -16.33
C ARG A 305 -5.11 4.66 -15.34
N THR A 306 -4.36 5.71 -15.60
CA THR A 306 -4.50 7.00 -14.92
C THR A 306 -5.68 7.80 -15.48
N GLY A 307 -6.52 8.40 -14.63
CA GLY A 307 -7.46 9.46 -15.04
C GLY A 307 -8.82 9.47 -14.32
N ALA A 308 -9.66 10.48 -14.59
CA ALA A 308 -10.95 10.71 -13.92
C ALA A 308 -11.98 9.55 -14.02
N ALA A 309 -11.74 8.59 -14.91
CA ALA A 309 -12.56 7.38 -15.07
C ALA A 309 -12.21 6.26 -14.07
N THR A 310 -11.06 6.30 -13.38
CA THR A 310 -10.74 5.32 -12.34
C THR A 310 -11.25 5.80 -11.00
N ALA A 311 -12.48 5.40 -10.68
CA ALA A 311 -13.08 5.68 -9.39
C ALA A 311 -13.68 4.44 -8.76
N ILE A 312 -13.32 4.16 -7.51
CA ILE A 312 -14.05 3.17 -6.72
C ILE A 312 -15.38 3.76 -6.26
N HIS A 313 -16.42 2.95 -6.37
CA HIS A 313 -17.70 3.23 -5.72
C HIS A 313 -17.76 2.42 -4.44
N VAL A 314 -17.79 3.12 -3.31
CA VAL A 314 -17.88 2.50 -1.98
C VAL A 314 -19.14 3.04 -1.32
N ARG A 315 -20.14 2.18 -1.14
CA ARG A 315 -21.44 2.53 -0.55
C ARG A 315 -22.09 3.78 -1.18
N GLY A 316 -22.01 3.89 -2.50
CA GLY A 316 -22.58 5.01 -3.27
C GLY A 316 -21.70 6.27 -3.36
N ALA A 317 -20.60 6.35 -2.60
CA ALA A 317 -19.61 7.42 -2.73
C ALA A 317 -18.54 7.05 -3.77
N ARG A 318 -18.20 8.02 -4.63
CA ARG A 318 -17.21 7.87 -5.70
C ARG A 318 -15.87 8.44 -5.25
N TYR A 319 -14.83 7.62 -5.21
CA TYR A 319 -13.47 8.05 -4.85
C TYR A 319 -12.55 7.95 -6.07
N HIS A 320 -11.92 9.06 -6.44
CA HIS A 320 -10.93 9.09 -7.52
C HIS A 320 -9.61 8.51 -7.06
N LEU A 321 -9.03 7.64 -7.88
CA LEU A 321 -7.69 7.15 -7.62
C LEU A 321 -6.64 8.17 -8.02
N PRO A 322 -5.53 8.29 -7.27
CA PRO A 322 -4.41 9.12 -7.67
C PRO A 322 -3.78 8.62 -8.98
N LYS A 323 -2.92 9.41 -9.59
CA LYS A 323 -2.10 8.91 -10.70
C LYS A 323 -1.19 7.77 -10.23
N ALA A 324 -1.10 6.71 -11.02
CA ALA A 324 -0.14 5.63 -10.81
C ALA A 324 0.92 5.66 -11.92
N HIS A 325 2.04 5.02 -11.66
CA HIS A 325 3.22 4.99 -12.53
C HIS A 325 3.50 3.58 -13.09
N ASN A 326 2.47 2.74 -13.13
CA ASN A 326 2.56 1.31 -13.46
C ASN A 326 2.60 0.99 -14.95
N LEU A 327 2.00 1.83 -15.79
CA LEU A 327 1.89 1.56 -17.22
C LEU A 327 3.02 2.21 -18.04
N PRO A 328 3.48 1.55 -19.13
CA PRO A 328 4.42 2.15 -20.06
C PRO A 328 3.72 3.26 -20.85
N VAL A 329 4.43 4.37 -21.02
CA VAL A 329 3.93 5.55 -21.74
C VAL A 329 4.74 5.75 -23.01
N LEU A 330 4.07 5.89 -24.15
CA LEU A 330 4.69 6.24 -25.43
C LEU A 330 3.92 7.43 -26.03
N ASN A 331 4.63 8.50 -26.41
CA ASN A 331 4.05 9.73 -26.95
C ASN A 331 2.90 10.29 -26.08
N GLY A 332 3.06 10.24 -24.75
CA GLY A 332 2.07 10.72 -23.79
C GLY A 332 0.86 9.80 -23.56
N ARG A 333 0.82 8.62 -24.19
CA ARG A 333 -0.28 7.64 -24.05
C ARG A 333 0.14 6.42 -23.27
N GLU A 334 -0.67 6.02 -22.28
CA GLU A 334 -0.51 4.75 -21.56
C GLU A 334 -0.94 3.55 -22.43
N HIS A 335 -0.20 2.45 -22.32
CA HIS A 335 -0.53 1.17 -22.94
C HIS A 335 -0.85 0.13 -21.86
N THR A 336 -1.77 -0.80 -22.15
CA THR A 336 -2.24 -1.83 -21.20
C THR A 336 -1.98 -3.24 -21.73
N ALA A 337 -1.94 -4.23 -20.85
CA ALA A 337 -1.69 -5.63 -21.23
C ALA A 337 -2.76 -6.20 -22.17
N HIS A 338 -3.98 -5.66 -22.18
CA HIS A 338 -5.04 -6.03 -23.12
C HIS A 338 -4.56 -6.03 -24.58
N ALA A 339 -3.83 -4.99 -25.00
CA ALA A 339 -3.33 -4.85 -26.37
C ALA A 339 -2.00 -5.58 -26.63
N HIS A 340 -1.40 -6.17 -25.60
CA HIS A 340 -0.05 -6.75 -25.63
C HIS A 340 0.01 -8.13 -24.97
N ARG A 341 -1.12 -8.85 -24.94
CA ARG A 341 -1.24 -10.17 -24.31
C ARG A 341 -0.19 -11.16 -24.79
N ASP A 342 0.05 -11.22 -26.10
CA ASP A 342 1.05 -12.12 -26.68
C ASP A 342 2.45 -11.87 -26.13
N ARG A 343 2.77 -10.60 -25.82
CA ARG A 343 4.04 -10.24 -25.18
C ARG A 343 4.10 -10.71 -23.73
N VAL A 344 3.01 -10.52 -22.97
CA VAL A 344 2.90 -11.05 -21.60
C VAL A 344 3.09 -12.56 -21.60
N VAL A 345 2.41 -13.29 -22.49
CA VAL A 345 2.57 -14.75 -22.63
C VAL A 345 4.01 -15.10 -23.00
N ALA A 346 4.60 -14.43 -23.98
CA ALA A 346 5.98 -14.71 -24.41
C ALA A 346 6.99 -14.58 -23.27
N GLY A 347 6.91 -13.51 -22.49
CA GLY A 347 7.80 -13.29 -21.35
C GLY A 347 7.54 -14.23 -20.17
N PHE A 348 6.28 -14.55 -19.91
CA PHE A 348 5.91 -15.56 -18.92
C PHE A 348 6.52 -16.91 -19.30
N THR A 349 6.32 -17.36 -20.54
CA THR A 349 6.89 -18.60 -21.07
C THR A 349 8.42 -18.61 -21.00
N ALA A 350 9.07 -17.49 -21.35
CA ALA A 350 10.52 -17.38 -21.30
C ALA A 350 11.06 -17.57 -19.89
N LEU A 351 10.47 -16.90 -18.88
CA LEU A 351 10.90 -17.09 -17.50
C LEU A 351 10.54 -18.48 -16.97
N PHE A 352 9.34 -18.99 -17.27
CA PHE A 352 8.90 -20.32 -16.84
C PHE A 352 9.92 -21.39 -17.24
N ARG A 353 10.41 -21.36 -18.48
CA ARG A 353 11.44 -22.28 -18.98
C ARG A 353 12.77 -22.14 -18.26
N ILE A 354 13.15 -20.92 -17.86
CA ILE A 354 14.35 -20.68 -17.02
C ILE A 354 14.15 -21.31 -15.63
N LEU A 355 12.97 -21.15 -15.03
CA LEU A 355 12.64 -21.77 -13.73
C LEU A 355 12.69 -23.29 -13.82
N VAL A 356 12.09 -23.89 -14.85
CA VAL A 356 12.15 -25.35 -15.10
C VAL A 356 13.59 -25.83 -15.26
N ARG A 357 14.41 -25.13 -16.06
CA ARG A 357 15.82 -25.47 -16.28
C ARG A 357 16.66 -25.45 -15.00
N HIS A 358 16.37 -24.53 -14.09
CA HIS A 358 17.15 -24.32 -12.87
C HIS A 358 16.43 -24.76 -11.59
N ARG A 359 15.35 -25.53 -11.72
CA ARG A 359 14.47 -25.97 -10.65
C ARG A 359 15.20 -26.64 -9.49
N ASP A 360 16.11 -27.56 -9.80
CA ASP A 360 16.80 -28.33 -8.77
C ASP A 360 17.73 -27.43 -7.95
N ALA A 361 18.36 -26.43 -8.58
CA ALA A 361 19.17 -25.43 -7.89
C ALA A 361 18.33 -24.38 -7.13
N LEU A 362 17.14 -24.04 -7.64
CA LEU A 362 16.19 -23.15 -6.96
C LEU A 362 15.65 -23.78 -5.67
N THR A 363 15.43 -25.10 -5.68
CA THR A 363 14.75 -25.84 -4.61
C THR A 363 15.68 -26.64 -3.70
N ALA A 364 16.99 -26.53 -3.92
CA ALA A 364 18.03 -27.06 -3.05
C ALA A 364 17.97 -26.42 -1.65
N GLY A 365 18.43 -27.16 -0.63
CA GLY A 365 18.42 -26.67 0.77
C GLY A 365 19.31 -25.45 1.01
N ASP A 366 20.29 -25.22 0.15
CA ASP A 366 21.18 -24.05 0.09
C ASP A 366 20.87 -23.15 -1.12
N GLY A 367 19.75 -23.39 -1.81
CA GLY A 367 19.29 -22.61 -2.95
C GLY A 367 18.87 -21.19 -2.56
N PRO A 368 18.64 -20.30 -3.56
CA PRO A 368 18.30 -18.90 -3.31
C PRO A 368 16.99 -18.70 -2.54
N LEU A 369 16.09 -19.70 -2.54
CA LEU A 369 14.82 -19.63 -1.82
C LEU A 369 14.94 -19.98 -0.34
N ALA A 370 16.02 -20.66 0.08
CA ALA A 370 16.22 -21.04 1.49
C ALA A 370 16.30 -19.82 2.41
N ALA A 371 16.86 -18.71 1.92
CA ALA A 371 16.96 -17.46 2.66
C ALA A 371 15.59 -16.88 3.06
N PHE A 372 14.52 -17.15 2.29
CA PHE A 372 13.18 -16.63 2.57
C PHE A 372 12.54 -17.27 3.81
N ALA A 373 13.05 -18.39 4.32
CA ALA A 373 12.50 -19.08 5.48
C ALA A 373 12.36 -18.17 6.71
N THR A 374 13.30 -17.24 6.89
CA THR A 374 13.41 -16.36 8.07
C THR A 374 13.12 -14.90 7.78
N LEU A 375 12.75 -14.53 6.54
CA LEU A 375 12.46 -13.13 6.22
C LEU A 375 11.02 -12.78 6.66
N PRO A 376 10.80 -11.65 7.34
CA PRO A 376 9.46 -11.21 7.69
C PRO A 376 8.67 -10.77 6.44
N GLY A 377 7.55 -11.45 6.18
CA GLY A 377 6.55 -11.08 5.18
C GLY A 377 5.29 -10.49 5.81
N ARG A 378 4.43 -9.85 5.01
CA ARG A 378 3.15 -9.29 5.46
C ARG A 378 2.00 -10.23 5.09
N THR A 379 1.21 -10.66 6.08
CA THR A 379 -0.04 -11.38 5.84
C THR A 379 -1.17 -10.41 5.55
N LEU A 380 -1.94 -10.65 4.49
CA LEU A 380 -3.16 -9.91 4.21
C LEU A 380 -4.38 -10.67 4.72
N ALA A 381 -4.79 -10.39 5.96
CA ALA A 381 -6.00 -10.98 6.52
C ALA A 381 -7.29 -10.45 5.88
N THR A 382 -7.27 -9.21 5.40
CA THR A 382 -8.39 -8.52 4.78
C THR A 382 -7.84 -7.40 3.90
N GLY A 383 -8.51 -7.08 2.78
CA GLY A 383 -8.09 -5.97 1.92
C GLY A 383 -8.19 -4.61 2.61
N THR A 384 -7.20 -3.73 2.38
CA THR A 384 -7.08 -2.38 2.97
C THR A 384 -8.40 -1.60 2.94
N LEU A 385 -9.13 -1.66 1.83
CA LEU A 385 -10.37 -0.90 1.66
C LEU A 385 -11.40 -1.19 2.76
N ARG A 386 -11.49 -2.45 3.21
CA ARG A 386 -12.45 -2.86 4.26
C ARG A 386 -12.02 -2.34 5.63
N TYR A 387 -10.72 -2.30 5.92
CA TYR A 387 -10.21 -1.63 7.12
C TYR A 387 -10.47 -0.12 7.08
N GLY A 388 -10.26 0.52 5.93
CA GLY A 388 -10.58 1.94 5.74
C GLY A 388 -12.06 2.26 6.04
N MET A 389 -12.99 1.40 5.60
CA MET A 389 -14.41 1.54 5.93
C MET A 389 -14.69 1.40 7.44
N LEU A 390 -14.01 0.48 8.13
CA LEU A 390 -14.16 0.34 9.59
C LEU A 390 -13.59 1.54 10.34
N ILE A 391 -12.42 2.04 9.92
CA ILE A 391 -11.82 3.25 10.48
C ILE A 391 -12.78 4.42 10.33
N GLY A 392 -13.29 4.67 9.11
CA GLY A 392 -14.26 5.73 8.84
C GLY A 392 -15.53 5.62 9.69
N ALA A 393 -16.12 4.43 9.80
CA ALA A 393 -17.29 4.21 10.65
C ALA A 393 -17.01 4.43 12.15
N SER A 394 -15.78 4.15 12.60
CA SER A 394 -15.33 4.37 13.99
C SER A 394 -15.13 5.85 14.35
N LEU A 395 -15.18 6.74 13.35
CA LEU A 395 -15.03 8.19 13.48
C LEU A 395 -16.38 8.93 13.42
N SER A 396 -17.51 8.21 13.51
CA SER A 396 -18.84 8.81 13.67
C SER A 396 -19.00 9.47 15.04
N LEU A 397 -19.94 10.42 15.13
CA LEU A 397 -20.30 11.08 16.39
C LEU A 397 -20.64 10.06 17.47
N GLU A 398 -21.48 9.07 17.16
CA GLU A 398 -21.90 8.05 18.11
C GLU A 398 -20.71 7.22 18.63
N ALA A 399 -19.84 6.76 17.73
CA ALA A 399 -18.68 5.96 18.09
C ALA A 399 -17.70 6.76 18.96
N LEU A 400 -17.50 8.06 18.67
CA LEU A 400 -16.53 8.92 19.35
C LEU A 400 -17.01 9.46 20.71
N ARG A 401 -18.26 9.19 21.13
CA ARG A 401 -18.76 9.64 22.46
C ARG A 401 -17.97 9.05 23.63
N THR A 402 -17.59 7.77 23.53
CA THR A 402 -16.89 7.08 24.63
C THR A 402 -15.82 6.13 24.09
N PRO A 403 -14.70 5.92 24.81
CA PRO A 403 -13.68 4.94 24.42
C PRO A 403 -14.25 3.53 24.24
N THR A 404 -15.16 3.13 25.14
CA THR A 404 -15.84 1.83 25.10
C THR A 404 -16.74 1.71 23.88
N GLY A 405 -17.52 2.75 23.55
CA GLY A 405 -18.39 2.78 22.37
C GLY A 405 -17.62 2.59 21.07
N ARG A 406 -16.51 3.34 20.89
CA ARG A 406 -15.64 3.19 19.72
C ARG A 406 -15.05 1.80 19.59
N ARG A 407 -14.53 1.26 20.70
CA ARG A 407 -13.95 -0.09 20.75
C ARG A 407 -14.97 -1.16 20.38
N GLU A 408 -16.18 -1.09 20.92
CA GLU A 408 -17.24 -2.06 20.61
C GLU A 408 -17.74 -1.94 19.16
N SER A 409 -17.79 -0.72 18.59
CA SER A 409 -18.09 -0.51 17.17
C SER A 409 -17.08 -1.23 16.26
N LEU A 410 -15.77 -1.01 16.51
CA LEU A 410 -14.70 -1.66 15.76
C LEU A 410 -14.70 -3.19 15.96
N ARG A 411 -14.93 -3.68 17.18
CA ARG A 411 -15.03 -5.12 17.47
C ARG A 411 -16.16 -5.78 16.69
N ARG A 412 -17.34 -5.16 16.64
CA ARG A 412 -18.46 -5.68 15.84
C ARG A 412 -18.12 -5.70 14.35
N GLY A 413 -17.51 -4.62 13.86
CA GLY A 413 -17.04 -4.52 12.47
C GLY A 413 -16.06 -5.62 12.10
N LEU A 414 -15.00 -5.81 12.89
CA LEU A 414 -14.00 -6.87 12.68
C LEU A 414 -14.62 -8.27 12.66
N ARG A 415 -15.50 -8.58 13.63
CA ARG A 415 -16.21 -9.87 13.67
C ARG A 415 -17.02 -10.12 12.40
N ALA A 416 -17.67 -9.07 11.86
CA ALA A 416 -18.42 -9.18 10.62
C ALA A 416 -17.52 -9.36 9.38
N LEU A 417 -16.30 -8.81 9.38
CA LEU A 417 -15.37 -8.95 8.25
C LEU A 417 -14.70 -10.32 8.19
N GLN A 418 -14.34 -10.90 9.34
CA GLN A 418 -13.38 -12.02 9.42
C GLN A 418 -13.99 -13.34 9.92
N GLY A 419 -15.20 -13.34 10.46
CA GLY A 419 -15.74 -14.50 11.16
C GLY A 419 -14.88 -14.89 12.38
N HIS A 420 -14.57 -16.17 12.53
CA HIS A 420 -13.79 -16.73 13.66
C HIS A 420 -12.37 -17.18 13.27
N SER A 421 -11.84 -16.72 12.14
CA SER A 421 -10.68 -17.37 11.49
C SER A 421 -9.29 -16.98 12.02
N LEU A 422 -9.16 -15.93 12.84
CA LEU A 422 -7.87 -15.48 13.39
C LEU A 422 -7.76 -15.77 14.90
N PRO A 423 -6.57 -16.14 15.41
CA PRO A 423 -6.30 -16.25 16.85
C PRO A 423 -6.62 -14.96 17.63
N ASP A 424 -7.04 -15.09 18.88
CA ASP A 424 -7.43 -13.97 19.75
C ASP A 424 -6.36 -12.88 19.85
N ALA A 425 -5.09 -13.28 19.96
CA ALA A 425 -3.97 -12.34 20.03
C ALA A 425 -3.83 -11.48 18.77
N GLN A 426 -4.06 -12.05 17.58
CA GLN A 426 -4.02 -11.30 16.31
C GLN A 426 -5.22 -10.35 16.22
N ARG A 427 -6.43 -10.82 16.58
CA ARG A 427 -7.64 -9.97 16.58
C ARG A 427 -7.52 -8.77 17.52
N GLU A 428 -6.94 -8.95 18.70
CA GLU A 428 -6.72 -7.85 19.63
C GLU A 428 -5.63 -6.89 19.14
N ARG A 429 -4.64 -7.37 18.38
CA ARG A 429 -3.67 -6.49 17.71
C ARG A 429 -4.34 -5.65 16.62
N GLU A 430 -5.12 -6.26 15.74
CA GLU A 430 -5.86 -5.52 14.70
C GLU A 430 -6.79 -4.47 15.30
N LEU A 431 -7.51 -4.81 16.36
CA LEU A 431 -8.36 -3.84 17.07
C LEU A 431 -7.56 -2.66 17.63
N ARG A 432 -6.34 -2.91 18.12
CA ARG A 432 -5.45 -1.86 18.63
C ARG A 432 -5.01 -0.92 17.51
N ASP A 433 -4.65 -1.47 16.35
CA ASP A 433 -4.26 -0.68 15.18
C ASP A 433 -5.43 0.18 14.69
N LEU A 434 -6.63 -0.41 14.55
CA LEU A 434 -7.84 0.32 14.13
C LEU A 434 -8.25 1.42 15.13
N LEU A 435 -8.03 1.22 16.43
CA LEU A 435 -8.26 2.26 17.44
C LEU A 435 -7.34 3.48 17.24
N ASN A 436 -6.15 3.28 16.67
CA ASN A 436 -5.24 4.37 16.29
C ASN A 436 -5.54 4.97 14.90
N ALA A 437 -6.57 4.47 14.21
CA ALA A 437 -6.85 4.74 12.81
C ALA A 437 -5.72 4.28 11.86
N ASP A 438 -5.03 3.21 12.24
CA ASP A 438 -4.05 2.51 11.39
C ASP A 438 -4.70 1.30 10.73
N VAL A 439 -4.24 0.99 9.52
CA VAL A 439 -4.56 -0.28 8.86
C VAL A 439 -3.76 -1.37 9.57
N PRO A 440 -4.37 -2.48 10.00
CA PRO A 440 -3.63 -3.55 10.65
C PRO A 440 -2.52 -4.13 9.77
N ARG A 441 -1.37 -4.39 10.39
CA ARG A 441 -0.21 -5.00 9.74
C ARG A 441 0.19 -6.28 10.48
N LEU A 442 -0.10 -7.43 9.85
CA LEU A 442 0.24 -8.74 10.38
C LEU A 442 1.48 -9.28 9.67
N GLU A 443 2.38 -9.87 10.43
CA GLU A 443 3.64 -10.43 9.93
C GLU A 443 3.61 -11.95 9.98
N PHE A 444 4.29 -12.60 9.03
CA PHE A 444 4.57 -14.02 9.03
C PHE A 444 6.00 -14.29 8.55
N HIS A 445 6.48 -15.51 8.78
CA HIS A 445 7.78 -15.96 8.27
C HIS A 445 7.55 -17.15 7.34
N PRO A 446 8.01 -17.12 6.08
CA PRO A 446 7.65 -18.14 5.10
C PRO A 446 7.99 -19.58 5.49
N GLY A 447 9.05 -19.79 6.27
CA GLY A 447 9.50 -21.10 6.73
C GLY A 447 8.83 -21.59 8.02
N VAL A 448 7.93 -20.82 8.61
CA VAL A 448 7.17 -21.22 9.81
C VAL A 448 5.84 -21.83 9.34
N ALA A 449 5.54 -23.05 9.80
CA ALA A 449 4.26 -23.71 9.56
C ALA A 449 3.10 -22.92 10.18
N ASP A 450 1.86 -23.23 9.78
CA ASP A 450 0.70 -22.60 10.38
C ASP A 450 0.67 -22.84 11.91
N PRO A 451 0.06 -21.94 12.71
CA PRO A 451 0.06 -22.08 14.17
C PRO A 451 -0.56 -23.38 14.69
N GLN A 452 -1.35 -24.07 13.86
CA GLN A 452 -2.01 -25.33 14.20
C GLN A 452 -1.17 -26.56 13.77
N GLY A 453 -0.07 -26.36 13.02
CA GLY A 453 0.80 -27.42 12.51
C GLY A 453 0.10 -28.35 11.52
N THR A 454 -1.02 -27.92 10.93
CA THR A 454 -1.85 -28.72 10.04
C THR A 454 -1.44 -28.57 8.57
N GLN A 455 -0.66 -27.54 8.24
CA GLN A 455 -0.23 -27.24 6.89
C GLN A 455 1.29 -27.02 6.84
N PRO A 456 1.97 -27.46 5.76
CA PRO A 456 3.37 -27.13 5.53
C PRO A 456 3.56 -25.61 5.44
N SER A 457 4.79 -25.14 5.69
CA SER A 457 5.10 -23.71 5.59
C SER A 457 4.84 -23.18 4.18
N THR A 458 4.58 -21.87 4.04
CA THR A 458 4.36 -21.27 2.71
C THR A 458 5.58 -21.42 1.78
N LEU A 459 6.78 -21.48 2.37
CA LEU A 459 8.00 -21.78 1.64
C LEU A 459 7.99 -23.22 1.14
N ASP A 460 7.65 -24.21 1.97
CA ASP A 460 7.57 -25.61 1.56
C ASP A 460 6.56 -25.80 0.42
N GLN A 461 5.38 -25.16 0.53
CA GLN A 461 4.37 -25.17 -0.54
C GLN A 461 4.92 -24.60 -1.85
N THR A 462 5.71 -23.54 -1.77
CA THR A 462 6.35 -22.90 -2.93
C THR A 462 7.44 -23.79 -3.53
N LEU A 463 8.26 -24.43 -2.70
CA LEU A 463 9.28 -25.37 -3.13
C LEU A 463 8.68 -26.59 -3.81
N ASP A 464 7.61 -27.16 -3.26
CA ASP A 464 6.89 -28.29 -3.86
C ASP A 464 6.25 -27.92 -5.19
N ARG A 465 5.67 -26.73 -5.31
CA ARG A 465 5.17 -26.20 -6.59
C ARG A 465 6.29 -26.10 -7.63
N LEU A 466 7.43 -25.53 -7.24
CA LEU A 466 8.60 -25.41 -8.11
C LEU A 466 9.12 -26.77 -8.57
N ARG A 467 9.22 -27.75 -7.67
CA ARG A 467 9.61 -29.14 -7.98
C ARG A 467 8.68 -29.80 -9.01
N GLN A 468 7.41 -29.41 -9.02
CA GLN A 468 6.40 -29.89 -9.95
C GLN A 468 6.23 -29.01 -11.21
N LEU A 469 7.08 -28.00 -11.43
CA LEU A 469 7.09 -27.28 -12.70
C LEU A 469 7.68 -28.17 -13.79
N ASP A 470 6.93 -28.30 -14.88
CA ASP A 470 7.33 -28.97 -16.10
C ASP A 470 6.73 -28.25 -17.32
N GLU A 471 7.25 -28.53 -18.51
CA GLU A 471 6.79 -27.91 -19.76
C GLU A 471 5.34 -28.31 -20.12
N ALA A 472 4.87 -29.50 -19.69
CA ALA A 472 3.52 -29.97 -19.97
C ALA A 472 2.45 -29.15 -19.24
N ARG A 473 2.79 -28.60 -18.07
CA ARG A 473 1.91 -27.75 -17.25
C ARG A 473 1.91 -26.28 -17.67
N LEU A 474 2.78 -25.85 -18.59
CA LEU A 474 2.82 -24.47 -19.06
C LEU A 474 1.48 -24.03 -19.67
N GLY A 475 0.75 -24.95 -20.31
CA GLY A 475 -0.57 -24.69 -20.89
C GLY A 475 -1.56 -24.11 -19.87
N ASP A 476 -1.64 -24.68 -18.67
CA ASP A 476 -2.56 -24.24 -17.61
C ASP A 476 -2.32 -22.78 -17.20
N TRP A 477 -1.06 -22.35 -17.15
CA TRP A 477 -0.67 -20.97 -16.83
C TRP A 477 -0.97 -20.01 -17.97
N ILE A 478 -0.75 -20.43 -19.21
CA ILE A 478 -1.05 -19.61 -20.39
C ILE A 478 -2.56 -19.45 -20.53
N ASP A 479 -3.34 -20.50 -20.30
CA ASP A 479 -4.80 -20.44 -20.34
C ASP A 479 -5.34 -19.47 -19.29
N ALA A 480 -4.80 -19.51 -18.06
CA ALA A 480 -5.11 -18.54 -17.02
C ALA A 480 -4.84 -17.09 -17.46
N ILE A 481 -3.69 -16.82 -18.08
CA ILE A 481 -3.36 -15.49 -18.63
C ILE A 481 -4.32 -15.13 -19.78
N ASN A 482 -4.69 -16.09 -20.62
CA ASN A 482 -5.59 -15.86 -21.74
C ASN A 482 -7.05 -15.62 -21.33
N THR A 483 -7.43 -15.95 -20.09
CA THR A 483 -8.74 -15.54 -19.54
C THR A 483 -8.88 -14.04 -19.31
N LEU A 484 -7.80 -13.27 -19.48
CA LEU A 484 -7.84 -11.80 -19.63
C LEU A 484 -8.96 -11.42 -20.61
N SER A 485 -10.09 -10.96 -20.09
CA SER A 485 -11.16 -10.37 -20.89
C SER A 485 -10.98 -8.86 -20.89
N GLU A 486 -11.29 -8.21 -22.00
CA GLU A 486 -11.56 -6.77 -21.96
C GLU A 486 -12.77 -6.59 -21.03
N THR A 487 -12.57 -5.89 -19.92
CA THR A 487 -13.70 -5.37 -19.15
C THR A 487 -14.49 -4.49 -20.12
N ARG A 488 -15.70 -4.94 -20.50
CA ARG A 488 -16.66 -4.07 -21.17
C ARG A 488 -16.98 -2.96 -20.18
N GLY A 489 -16.35 -1.80 -20.39
CA GLY A 489 -16.55 -0.60 -19.59
C GLY A 489 -17.97 -0.06 -19.67
#